data_AF-A0A1W6WHM4-F1
#
_entry.id   AF-A0A1W6WHM4-F1
#
_cell.length_a   1.000
_cell.length_b   1.000
_cell.length_c   1.000
_cell.angle_alpha   90.00
_cell.angle_beta   90.00
_cell.angle_gamma   90.00
#
_symmetry.space_group_name_H-M   'P 1'
#
loop_
_entity.id
_entity.type
_entity.pdbx_description
1 polymer ?
#
loop_
_entity_poly.entity_id
_entity_poly.type
_entity_poly.pdbx_seq_one_letter_code
_entity_poly.pdbx_strand_id
1 'polypeptide(L)'
;MYFAETLNSFPLPNINGFDASIQFEPFYTIAHDSSSDINKVIYDSDMQLNVWDYDKVWMYILQRSLPKKKTFPGAFVDWDNTARRKNANSSIFVGSTPEKFTIYLSKQIHRTYSFYNSEFLFINAWNEWAEGTYLEPDKKYGFSYLEGVKNAIDRGMKAYKKDESF
;
A
#
# COMPACT_ATOMS: atom_id res chain seq x y z
N MET A 1 0.02 -19.14 20.28
CA MET A 1 -0.35 -17.73 19.98
C MET A 1 0.65 -17.23 18.96
N TYR A 2 0.21 -16.54 17.90
CA TYR A 2 1.07 -16.04 16.83
C TYR A 2 1.09 -14.52 16.90
N PHE A 3 2.26 -13.93 17.15
CA PHE A 3 2.42 -12.48 17.32
C PHE A 3 3.06 -11.87 16.08
N ALA A 4 2.38 -10.90 15.48
CA ALA A 4 2.92 -10.11 14.38
C ALA A 4 3.10 -8.65 14.80
N GLU A 5 4.23 -8.07 14.44
CA GLU A 5 4.44 -6.63 14.58
C GLU A 5 4.05 -5.90 13.30
N THR A 6 3.68 -4.63 13.41
CA THR A 6 3.39 -3.79 12.24
C THR A 6 4.60 -2.92 11.92
N LEU A 7 5.11 -3.04 10.69
CA LEU A 7 6.12 -2.14 10.14
C LEU A 7 5.39 -0.95 9.50
N ASN A 8 5.58 0.23 10.04
CA ASN A 8 4.91 1.47 9.62
C ASN A 8 5.96 2.57 9.39
N SER A 9 5.57 3.85 9.47
CA SER A 9 6.49 4.98 9.28
C SER A 9 7.48 5.22 10.43
N PHE A 10 7.31 4.55 11.57
CA PHE A 10 8.25 4.68 12.69
C PHE A 10 9.53 3.88 12.45
N PRO A 11 10.63 4.23 13.15
CA PRO A 11 11.86 3.44 13.12
C PRO A 11 11.60 1.96 13.40
N LEU A 12 12.26 1.08 12.66
CA LEU A 12 12.02 -0.35 12.76
C LEU A 12 12.39 -0.85 14.16
N PRO A 13 11.43 -1.39 14.93
CA PRO A 13 11.70 -1.87 16.27
C PRO A 13 12.60 -3.10 16.19
N ASN A 14 13.67 -3.14 17.00
CA ASN A 14 14.44 -4.36 17.23
C ASN A 14 13.91 -5.07 18.47
N ILE A 15 12.64 -5.52 18.40
CA ILE A 15 11.97 -6.21 19.51
C ILE A 15 11.93 -7.70 19.19
N ASN A 16 12.56 -8.49 20.05
CA ASN A 16 12.46 -9.95 20.00
C ASN A 16 11.09 -10.42 20.49
N GLY A 17 10.60 -11.55 19.96
CA GLY A 17 9.38 -12.21 20.42
C GLY A 17 8.18 -12.15 19.47
N PHE A 18 8.32 -11.49 18.32
CA PHE A 18 7.32 -11.54 17.24
C PHE A 18 7.68 -12.60 16.20
N ASP A 19 6.69 -13.40 15.80
CA ASP A 19 6.81 -14.47 14.81
C ASP A 19 6.88 -13.94 13.36
N ALA A 20 6.24 -12.79 13.12
CA ALA A 20 6.20 -12.15 11.80
C ALA A 20 6.12 -10.63 11.89
N SER A 21 6.17 -10.00 10.71
CA SER A 21 5.98 -8.56 10.52
C SER A 21 4.91 -8.32 9.44
N ILE A 22 4.12 -7.26 9.58
CA ILE A 22 3.10 -6.83 8.62
C ILE A 22 3.55 -5.49 8.04
N GLN A 23 3.65 -5.38 6.72
CA GLN A 23 3.96 -4.11 6.07
C GLN A 23 2.70 -3.23 6.02
N PHE A 24 2.73 -2.07 6.68
CA PHE A 24 1.64 -1.09 6.65
C PHE A 24 1.88 -0.07 5.54
N GLU A 25 1.35 -0.37 4.36
CA GLU A 25 1.49 0.49 3.19
C GLU A 25 0.49 1.65 3.20
N PRO A 26 0.84 2.81 2.62
CA PRO A 26 2.10 3.12 1.93
C PRO A 26 3.23 3.61 2.86
N PHE A 27 2.96 3.76 4.15
CA PHE A 27 3.86 4.46 5.09
C PHE A 27 5.14 3.71 5.38
N TYR A 28 5.09 2.38 5.35
CA TYR A 28 6.31 1.58 5.41
C TYR A 28 7.24 1.93 4.23
N THR A 29 6.73 1.90 3.00
CA THR A 29 7.51 2.29 1.81
C THR A 29 8.06 3.70 1.91
N ILE A 30 7.20 4.66 2.27
CA ILE A 30 7.59 6.07 2.36
C ILE A 30 8.76 6.25 3.34
N ALA A 31 8.70 5.64 4.51
CA ALA A 31 9.70 5.86 5.54
C ALA A 31 11.02 5.10 5.29
N HIS A 32 10.96 3.91 4.67
CA HIS A 32 12.10 2.98 4.70
C HIS A 32 12.68 2.63 3.33
N ASP A 33 11.91 2.80 2.25
CA ASP A 33 12.34 2.40 0.90
C ASP A 33 12.43 3.57 -0.08
N SER A 34 11.72 4.67 0.20
CA SER A 34 11.55 5.73 -0.79
C SER A 34 12.76 6.65 -0.91
N SER A 35 12.98 7.15 -2.14
CA SER A 35 13.96 8.19 -2.42
C SER A 35 13.29 9.58 -2.43
N SER A 36 14.10 10.65 -2.35
CA SER A 36 13.60 12.03 -2.41
C SER A 36 12.89 12.40 -3.72
N ASP A 37 12.92 11.55 -4.75
CA ASP A 37 12.31 11.80 -6.05
C ASP A 37 10.83 11.38 -6.14
N ILE A 38 10.29 10.72 -5.12
CA ILE A 38 8.94 10.13 -5.16
C ILE A 38 7.83 11.10 -4.77
N ASN A 39 8.19 12.24 -4.18
CA ASN A 39 7.25 13.26 -3.76
C ASN A 39 7.74 14.67 -4.09
N LYS A 40 6.80 15.61 -4.01
CA LYS A 40 7.06 17.04 -4.01
C LYS A 40 6.35 17.66 -2.82
N VAL A 41 6.99 18.62 -2.18
CA VAL A 41 6.34 19.42 -1.14
C VAL A 41 5.85 20.72 -1.76
N ILE A 42 4.55 20.98 -1.64
CA ILE A 42 3.92 22.22 -2.08
C ILE A 42 3.63 23.06 -0.84
N TYR A 43 4.09 24.31 -0.88
CA TYR A 43 3.79 25.33 0.12
C TYR A 43 2.89 26.38 -0.51
N ASP A 44 1.78 26.71 0.15
CA ASP A 44 0.90 27.82 -0.25
C ASP A 44 0.21 28.42 0.98
N SER A 45 0.58 29.64 1.37
CA SER A 45 0.14 30.26 2.63
C SER A 45 0.33 29.33 3.84
N ASP A 46 -0.75 28.93 4.51
CA ASP A 46 -0.78 28.02 5.67
C ASP A 46 -0.78 26.53 5.27
N MET A 47 -0.73 26.23 3.98
CA MET A 47 -0.77 24.88 3.44
C MET A 47 0.64 24.32 3.24
N GLN A 48 0.86 23.11 3.76
CA GLN A 48 2.03 22.28 3.48
C GLN A 48 1.53 20.91 3.03
N LEU A 49 1.65 20.61 1.73
CA LEU A 49 1.25 19.33 1.15
C LEU A 49 2.46 18.51 0.74
N ASN A 50 2.51 17.28 1.20
CA ASN A 50 3.38 16.24 0.67
C ASN A 50 2.62 15.50 -0.43
N VAL A 51 2.97 15.78 -1.68
CA VAL A 51 2.32 15.21 -2.87
C VAL A 51 3.15 14.03 -3.37
N TRP A 52 2.59 12.82 -3.25
CA TRP A 52 3.24 11.56 -3.60
C TRP A 52 2.77 11.06 -4.97
N ASP A 53 3.69 10.55 -5.77
CA ASP A 53 3.36 9.87 -7.02
C ASP A 53 2.91 8.43 -6.75
N TYR A 54 1.64 8.14 -7.07
CA TYR A 54 1.03 6.84 -6.78
C TYR A 54 1.75 5.68 -7.45
N ASP A 55 2.13 5.84 -8.72
CA ASP A 55 2.76 4.79 -9.51
C ASP A 55 4.18 4.52 -9.01
N LYS A 56 4.93 5.59 -8.68
CA LYS A 56 6.27 5.43 -8.09
C LYS A 56 6.22 4.67 -6.77
N VAL A 57 5.32 5.02 -5.86
CA VAL A 57 5.23 4.31 -4.56
C VAL A 57 4.95 2.82 -4.77
N TRP A 58 4.03 2.48 -5.66
CA TRP A 58 3.79 1.08 -6.03
C TRP A 58 4.99 0.39 -6.66
N MET A 59 5.78 1.09 -7.48
CA MET A 59 7.03 0.54 -8.01
C MET A 59 8.01 0.16 -6.88
N TYR A 60 8.19 0.99 -5.86
CA TYR A 60 9.04 0.65 -4.71
C TYR A 60 8.51 -0.58 -3.96
N ILE A 61 7.20 -0.65 -3.70
CA ILE A 61 6.55 -1.84 -3.08
C ILE A 61 6.86 -3.10 -3.89
N LEU A 62 6.69 -3.03 -5.21
CA LEU A 62 6.86 -4.15 -6.14
C LEU A 62 8.33 -4.50 -6.43
N GLN A 63 9.28 -3.64 -6.09
CA GLN A 63 10.72 -3.87 -6.28
C GLN A 63 11.44 -4.24 -4.96
N ARG A 64 10.75 -4.16 -3.83
CA ARG A 64 11.31 -4.46 -2.51
C ARG A 64 11.96 -5.85 -2.45
N SER A 65 13.13 -5.92 -1.82
CA SER A 65 13.85 -7.16 -1.56
C SER A 65 13.19 -8.00 -0.45
N LEU A 66 13.52 -9.29 -0.40
CA LEU A 66 12.87 -10.21 0.54
C LEU A 66 13.34 -9.90 1.98
N PRO A 67 12.43 -9.69 2.93
CA PRO A 67 12.81 -9.47 4.32
C PRO A 67 13.47 -10.71 4.94
N LYS A 68 14.40 -10.50 5.88
CA LYS A 68 15.05 -11.60 6.63
C LYS A 68 14.09 -12.34 7.56
N LYS A 69 13.07 -11.65 8.05
CA LYS A 69 12.03 -12.18 8.94
C LYS A 69 10.77 -12.48 8.14
N LYS A 70 9.98 -13.48 8.57
CA LYS A 70 8.67 -13.77 7.97
C LYS A 70 7.83 -12.48 7.92
N THR A 71 7.42 -12.10 6.72
CA THR A 71 6.70 -10.84 6.50
C THR A 71 5.45 -11.07 5.67
N PHE A 72 4.35 -10.49 6.11
CA PHE A 72 3.12 -10.40 5.36
C PHE A 72 3.10 -9.09 4.59
N PRO A 73 3.03 -9.13 3.25
CA PRO A 73 3.06 -7.93 2.43
C PRO A 73 1.81 -7.08 2.62
N GLY A 74 2.00 -5.77 2.48
CA GLY A 74 0.93 -4.78 2.46
C GLY A 74 0.59 -4.31 1.05
N ALA A 75 -0.57 -3.69 0.93
CA ALA A 75 -1.08 -2.95 -0.21
C ALA A 75 -1.88 -1.74 0.31
N PHE A 76 -2.05 -0.72 -0.51
CA PHE A 76 -2.86 0.45 -0.16
C PHE A 76 -3.75 0.88 -1.33
N VAL A 77 -4.92 1.45 -1.03
CA VAL A 77 -5.88 1.84 -2.06
C VAL A 77 -5.51 3.19 -2.67
N ASP A 78 -5.57 4.23 -1.85
CA ASP A 78 -5.24 5.62 -2.13
C ASP A 78 -4.86 6.31 -0.80
N TRP A 79 -4.56 7.60 -0.80
CA TRP A 79 -4.43 8.38 0.41
C TRP A 79 -4.56 9.89 0.17
N ASP A 80 -5.47 10.52 0.91
CA ASP A 80 -5.61 11.97 1.02
C ASP A 80 -6.15 12.33 2.42
N ASN A 81 -5.29 12.91 3.27
CA ASN A 81 -5.69 13.34 4.60
C ASN A 81 -5.84 14.87 4.74
N THR A 82 -5.94 15.61 3.62
CA THR A 82 -6.06 17.08 3.60
C THR A 82 -7.27 17.56 4.40
N ALA A 83 -8.43 16.91 4.25
CA ALA A 83 -9.64 17.24 4.97
C ALA A 83 -9.48 17.08 6.49
N ARG A 84 -8.85 16.00 6.94
CA ARG A 84 -8.58 15.71 8.36
C ARG A 84 -7.57 16.68 8.96
N ARG A 85 -6.55 17.05 8.19
CA ARG A 85 -5.43 17.90 8.62
C ARG A 85 -5.66 19.39 8.39
N LYS A 86 -6.79 19.78 7.77
CA LYS A 86 -7.08 21.18 7.38
C LYS A 86 -5.91 21.79 6.60
N ASN A 87 -5.36 21.03 5.65
CA ASN A 87 -4.22 21.40 4.80
C ASN A 87 -2.85 21.55 5.50
N ALA A 88 -2.78 21.37 6.82
CA ALA A 88 -1.53 21.49 7.57
C ALA A 88 -0.75 20.17 7.61
N ASN A 89 0.40 20.15 6.93
CA ASN A 89 1.30 18.99 6.86
C ASN A 89 0.57 17.70 6.43
N SER A 90 -0.22 17.82 5.35
CA SER A 90 -1.03 16.74 4.80
C SER A 90 -0.22 15.92 3.79
N SER A 91 -0.65 14.69 3.54
CA SER A 91 -0.17 13.85 2.46
C SER A 91 -1.31 13.55 1.50
N ILE A 92 -1.02 13.65 0.21
CA ILE A 92 -1.93 13.31 -0.88
C ILE A 92 -1.20 12.49 -1.93
N PHE A 93 -1.86 11.46 -2.46
CA PHE A 93 -1.34 10.65 -3.54
C PHE A 93 -2.02 11.06 -4.85
N VAL A 94 -1.22 11.29 -5.88
CA VAL A 94 -1.71 11.73 -7.18
C VAL A 94 -1.58 10.60 -8.18
N GLY A 95 -2.66 10.36 -8.92
CA GLY A 95 -2.71 9.37 -10.00
C GLY A 95 -3.31 8.03 -9.60
N SER A 96 -3.90 7.90 -8.41
CA SER A 96 -4.65 6.70 -8.01
C SER A 96 -5.94 6.55 -8.82
N THR A 97 -6.22 5.32 -9.27
CA THR A 97 -7.50 4.92 -9.87
C THR A 97 -7.80 3.46 -9.53
N PRO A 98 -9.08 3.02 -9.54
CA PRO A 98 -9.43 1.61 -9.34
C PRO A 98 -8.71 0.65 -10.29
N GLU A 99 -8.47 1.06 -11.54
CA GLU A 99 -7.79 0.25 -12.54
C GLU A 99 -6.32 0.03 -12.19
N LYS A 100 -5.61 1.11 -11.81
CA LYS A 100 -4.21 1.01 -11.37
C LYS A 100 -4.06 0.21 -10.10
N PHE A 101 -4.93 0.47 -9.11
CA PHE A 101 -4.99 -0.33 -7.89
C PHE A 101 -5.15 -1.82 -8.20
N THR A 102 -6.08 -2.18 -9.11
CA THR A 102 -6.30 -3.57 -9.54
C THR A 102 -5.03 -4.20 -10.13
N ILE A 103 -4.32 -3.48 -10.99
CA ILE A 103 -3.10 -3.96 -11.64
C ILE A 103 -1.98 -4.14 -10.61
N TYR A 104 -1.75 -3.17 -9.74
CA TYR A 104 -0.70 -3.26 -8.75
C TYR A 104 -1.00 -4.32 -7.69
N LEU A 105 -2.26 -4.41 -7.24
CA LEU A 105 -2.69 -5.43 -6.31
C LEU A 105 -2.52 -6.84 -6.92
N SER A 106 -2.81 -7.05 -8.21
CA SER A 106 -2.60 -8.37 -8.82
C SER A 106 -1.12 -8.77 -8.83
N LYS A 107 -0.22 -7.82 -9.08
CA LYS A 107 1.23 -8.04 -9.01
C LYS A 107 1.70 -8.33 -7.58
N GLN A 108 1.16 -7.59 -6.61
CA GLN A 108 1.50 -7.80 -5.21
C GLN A 108 0.95 -9.13 -4.69
N ILE A 109 -0.26 -9.55 -5.09
CA ILE A 109 -0.81 -10.87 -4.81
C ILE A 109 0.09 -11.97 -5.37
N HIS A 110 0.57 -11.85 -6.61
CA HIS A 110 1.56 -12.78 -7.14
C HIS A 110 2.81 -12.84 -6.25
N ARG A 111 3.40 -11.68 -5.90
CA ARG A 111 4.55 -11.60 -4.99
C ARG A 111 4.26 -12.20 -3.61
N THR A 112 3.04 -12.08 -3.09
CA THR A 112 2.64 -12.68 -1.81
C THR A 112 2.92 -14.17 -1.79
N TYR A 113 2.55 -14.88 -2.85
CA TYR A 113 2.78 -16.32 -2.96
C TYR A 113 4.20 -16.66 -3.43
N SER A 114 4.67 -16.08 -4.53
CA SER A 114 5.94 -16.47 -5.17
C SER A 114 7.19 -15.93 -4.46
N PHE A 115 7.09 -14.78 -3.80
CA PHE A 115 8.22 -14.09 -3.20
C PHE A 115 8.19 -14.14 -1.67
N TYR A 116 7.08 -13.76 -1.05
CA TYR A 116 6.93 -13.76 0.41
C TYR A 116 6.57 -15.14 1.00
N ASN A 117 6.23 -16.11 0.14
CA ASN A 117 5.72 -17.43 0.52
C ASN A 117 4.61 -17.33 1.58
N SER A 118 3.70 -16.38 1.39
CA SER A 118 2.64 -16.00 2.33
C SER A 118 1.28 -16.34 1.74
N GLU A 119 0.34 -16.72 2.61
CA GLU A 119 -1.09 -16.85 2.27
C GLU A 119 -1.88 -15.58 2.64
N PHE A 120 -1.22 -14.62 3.28
CA PHE A 120 -1.80 -13.36 3.77
C PHE A 120 -1.19 -12.15 3.06
N LEU A 121 -2.06 -11.21 2.69
CA LEU A 121 -1.75 -9.86 2.25
C LEU A 121 -2.72 -8.91 2.95
N PHE A 122 -2.24 -7.75 3.40
CA PHE A 122 -3.04 -6.77 4.13
C PHE A 122 -3.28 -5.53 3.25
N ILE A 123 -4.54 -5.10 3.14
CA ILE A 123 -4.92 -3.91 2.37
C ILE A 123 -5.30 -2.78 3.34
N ASN A 124 -4.63 -1.64 3.19
CA ASN A 124 -4.98 -0.38 3.85
C ASN A 124 -5.87 0.47 2.92
N ALA A 125 -7.16 0.67 3.19
CA ALA A 125 -7.98 0.09 4.26
C ALA A 125 -9.38 -0.31 3.73
N TRP A 126 -10.20 -0.90 4.61
CA TRP A 126 -11.63 -1.09 4.32
C TRP A 126 -12.36 0.26 4.22
N ASN A 127 -12.29 1.12 5.24
CA ASN A 127 -13.13 2.32 5.38
C ASN A 127 -12.48 3.49 6.14
N GLU A 128 -11.23 3.84 5.85
CA GLU A 128 -10.57 5.00 6.48
C GLU A 128 -10.85 6.28 5.66
N TRP A 129 -12.10 6.72 5.72
CA TRP A 129 -12.61 7.86 4.96
C TRP A 129 -11.89 9.18 5.26
N ALA A 130 -11.44 9.39 6.49
CA ALA A 130 -10.75 10.62 6.88
C ALA A 130 -9.36 10.77 6.23
N GLU A 131 -8.85 9.70 5.62
CA GLU A 131 -7.54 9.66 4.95
C GLU A 131 -7.69 9.23 3.48
N GLY A 132 -8.90 9.25 2.94
CA GLY A 132 -9.17 8.95 1.53
C GLY A 132 -8.82 7.51 1.12
N THR A 133 -8.60 6.60 2.08
CA THR A 133 -8.12 5.25 1.83
C THR A 133 -9.20 4.23 2.19
N TYR A 134 -9.96 3.80 1.19
CA TYR A 134 -11.12 2.94 1.42
C TYR A 134 -11.43 2.04 0.23
N LEU A 135 -11.79 0.78 0.53
CA LEU A 135 -12.41 -0.15 -0.41
C LEU A 135 -13.94 -0.03 -0.40
N GLU A 136 -14.50 0.54 0.67
CA GLU A 136 -15.94 0.70 0.85
C GLU A 136 -16.56 1.43 -0.36
N PRO A 137 -17.68 0.92 -0.94
CA PRO A 137 -18.31 1.54 -2.08
C PRO A 137 -18.72 2.99 -1.81
N ASP A 138 -18.50 3.86 -2.80
CA ASP A 138 -18.83 5.28 -2.71
C ASP A 138 -19.70 5.73 -3.90
N LYS A 139 -20.01 7.04 -3.97
CA LYS A 139 -20.76 7.61 -5.10
C LYS A 139 -19.91 7.85 -6.36
N LYS A 140 -18.59 7.88 -6.25
CA LYS A 140 -17.67 8.28 -7.33
C LYS A 140 -17.25 7.07 -8.18
N TYR A 141 -16.90 5.98 -7.52
CA TYR A 141 -16.39 4.74 -8.07
C TYR A 141 -17.33 3.56 -7.81
N GLY A 142 -18.40 3.70 -7.02
CA GLY A 142 -19.35 2.62 -6.78
C GLY A 142 -18.63 1.38 -6.25
N PHE A 143 -18.78 0.25 -6.94
CA PHE A 143 -18.14 -1.02 -6.57
C PHE A 143 -16.77 -1.25 -7.21
N SER A 144 -16.23 -0.31 -8.00
CA SER A 144 -15.04 -0.56 -8.82
C SER A 144 -13.80 -1.01 -8.04
N TYR A 145 -13.60 -0.55 -6.80
CA TYR A 145 -12.49 -1.04 -5.96
C TYR A 145 -12.69 -2.50 -5.51
N LEU A 146 -13.92 -2.90 -5.13
CA LEU A 146 -14.23 -4.28 -4.74
C LEU A 146 -14.17 -5.24 -5.93
N GLU A 147 -14.70 -4.83 -7.08
CA GLU A 147 -14.54 -5.55 -8.33
C GLU A 147 -13.06 -5.66 -8.73
N GLY A 148 -12.30 -4.59 -8.49
CA GLY A 148 -10.85 -4.55 -8.64
C GLY A 148 -10.13 -5.58 -7.77
N VAL A 149 -10.48 -5.69 -6.48
CA VAL A 149 -9.91 -6.72 -5.58
C VAL A 149 -10.20 -8.12 -6.11
N LYS A 150 -11.45 -8.41 -6.50
CA LYS A 150 -11.82 -9.72 -7.07
C LYS A 150 -10.99 -10.04 -8.31
N ASN A 151 -10.92 -9.10 -9.25
CA ASN A 151 -10.13 -9.24 -10.48
C ASN A 151 -8.63 -9.40 -10.20
N ALA A 152 -8.11 -8.69 -9.20
CA ALA A 152 -6.71 -8.78 -8.81
C ALA A 152 -6.36 -10.15 -8.23
N ILE A 153 -7.24 -10.73 -7.41
CA ILE A 153 -7.10 -12.10 -6.89
C ILE A 153 -7.06 -13.10 -8.05
N ASP A 154 -8.03 -13.05 -8.96
CA ASP A 154 -8.10 -13.97 -10.09
C ASP A 154 -6.84 -13.88 -10.97
N ARG A 155 -6.38 -12.66 -11.29
CA ARG A 155 -5.18 -12.42 -12.09
C ARG A 155 -3.91 -12.87 -11.37
N GLY A 156 -3.71 -12.44 -10.13
CA GLY A 156 -2.52 -12.74 -9.33
C GLY A 156 -2.35 -14.24 -9.08
N MET A 157 -3.43 -14.93 -8.73
CA MET A 157 -3.42 -16.39 -8.52
C MET A 157 -3.19 -17.15 -9.82
N LYS A 158 -3.76 -16.69 -10.94
CA LYS A 158 -3.54 -17.31 -12.25
C LYS A 158 -2.07 -17.19 -12.67
N ALA A 159 -1.45 -16.02 -12.49
CA ALA A 159 -0.04 -15.79 -12.76
C ALA A 159 0.85 -16.73 -11.91
N TYR A 160 0.60 -16.79 -10.60
CA TYR A 160 1.34 -17.65 -9.67
C TYR A 160 1.26 -19.14 -10.06
N LYS A 161 0.06 -19.65 -10.37
CA LYS A 161 -0.14 -21.06 -10.72
C LYS A 161 0.49 -21.47 -12.06
N LYS A 162 0.77 -20.50 -12.93
CA LYS A 162 1.36 -20.74 -14.25
C LYS A 162 2.88 -20.52 -14.28
N ASP A 163 3.47 -20.08 -13.17
CA ASP A 163 4.86 -19.60 -13.11
C ASP A 163 5.14 -18.50 -14.17
N GLU A 164 4.13 -17.68 -14.47
CA GLU A 164 4.21 -16.57 -15.43
C GLU A 164 4.35 -15.25 -14.65
N SER A 165 5.41 -14.48 -14.91
CA SER A 165 5.54 -13.11 -14.39
C SER A 165 4.70 -12.11 -15.21
N PHE A 166 4.12 -11.12 -14.54
CA PHE A 166 3.41 -9.99 -15.15
C PHE A 166 4.30 -9.04 -15.96
#